data_AF-A0A7L2CUS2-F1
#
_entry.id   AF-A0A7L2CUS2-F1
#
_cell.length_a   1.000
_cell.length_b   1.000
_cell.length_c   1.000
_cell.angle_alpha   90.00
_cell.angle_beta   90.00
_cell.angle_gamma   90.00
#
_symmetry.space_group_name_H-M   'P 1'
#
loop_
_entity.id
_entity.type
_entity.pdbx_description
1 polymer ?
#
loop_
_entity_poly.entity_id
_entity_poly.type
_entity_poly.pdbx_seq_one_letter_code
_entity_poly.pdbx_strand_id
1 'polypeptide(L)'
;PTTPPMAHEPMLLLAVTEVVANSAAFTYFTAGALHRNISTLPRRFPFQLRTKSMEVFSPQLQERYPDQPMELHVWARQQPLLSCHPDALHGTLFSSAEAFVVLPNATRVPAFLLNIDANVTGQPTITRNRLGGTVRLTGLVPNPELDGLSVLQVKRLETVLKFGLWLFGVPQANSKCCPRPVP
;
A
#
# COMPACT_ATOMS: atom_id res chain seq x y z
N PRO A 1 -6.01 -49.18 -21.07
CA PRO A 1 -7.00 -48.41 -20.30
C PRO A 1 -6.47 -48.15 -18.89
N THR A 2 -5.81 -47.01 -18.70
CA THR A 2 -5.20 -46.64 -17.41
C THR A 2 -6.09 -45.58 -16.78
N THR A 3 -6.88 -46.00 -15.80
CA THR A 3 -7.74 -45.12 -14.99
C THR A 3 -6.86 -44.17 -14.15
N PRO A 4 -7.09 -42.85 -14.18
CA PRO A 4 -6.47 -41.97 -13.21
C PRO A 4 -7.03 -42.25 -11.80
N PRO A 5 -6.23 -42.11 -10.73
CA PRO A 5 -6.68 -42.40 -9.38
C PRO A 5 -7.75 -41.38 -8.97
N MET A 6 -8.88 -41.88 -8.46
CA MET A 6 -9.92 -41.07 -7.84
C MET A 6 -9.39 -40.44 -6.55
N ALA A 7 -8.67 -39.33 -6.69
CA ALA A 7 -8.50 -38.36 -5.62
C ALA A 7 -9.80 -37.55 -5.58
N HIS A 8 -10.55 -37.65 -4.48
CA HIS A 8 -11.78 -36.92 -4.16
C HIS A 8 -12.00 -35.69 -5.04
N GLU A 9 -12.91 -35.79 -6.00
CA GLU A 9 -13.33 -34.63 -6.78
C GLU A 9 -13.87 -33.57 -5.82
N PRO A 10 -13.42 -32.31 -5.92
CA PRO A 10 -13.93 -31.24 -5.07
C PRO A 10 -15.43 -31.09 -5.31
N MET A 11 -16.23 -31.18 -4.24
CA MET A 11 -17.70 -31.04 -4.30
C MET A 11 -18.17 -29.65 -4.79
N LEU A 12 -17.26 -28.66 -4.81
CA LEU A 12 -17.51 -27.31 -5.31
C LEU A 12 -16.23 -26.74 -5.93
N LEU A 13 -16.32 -26.29 -7.19
CA LEU A 13 -15.26 -25.56 -7.86
C LEU A 13 -15.64 -24.08 -7.94
N LEU A 14 -14.91 -23.21 -7.24
CA LEU A 14 -15.09 -21.77 -7.31
C LEU A 14 -13.97 -21.15 -8.14
N ALA A 15 -14.32 -20.59 -9.30
CA ALA A 15 -13.40 -19.85 -10.14
C ALA A 15 -13.60 -18.35 -9.90
N VAL A 16 -12.56 -17.68 -9.37
CA VAL A 16 -12.52 -16.22 -9.29
C VAL A 16 -11.71 -15.71 -10.47
N THR A 17 -12.35 -14.96 -11.35
CA THR A 17 -11.69 -14.39 -12.53
C THR A 17 -11.05 -13.05 -12.22
N GLU A 18 -10.06 -12.70 -13.03
CA GLU A 18 -9.42 -11.38 -13.01
C GLU A 18 -10.43 -10.23 -13.11
N VAL A 19 -11.50 -10.40 -13.89
CA VAL A 19 -12.57 -9.40 -14.05
C VAL A 19 -13.26 -9.10 -12.74
N VAL A 20 -13.55 -10.12 -11.92
CA VAL A 20 -14.18 -9.93 -10.59
C VAL A 20 -13.24 -9.16 -9.66
N ALA A 21 -11.96 -9.53 -9.65
CA ALA A 21 -10.95 -8.87 -8.84
C ALA A 21 -10.77 -7.40 -9.25
N ASN A 22 -10.66 -7.12 -10.54
CA ASN A 22 -10.54 -5.76 -11.09
C ASN A 22 -11.80 -4.93 -10.86
N SER A 23 -12.99 -5.53 -10.95
CA SER A 23 -14.25 -4.84 -10.64
C SER A 23 -14.30 -4.41 -9.17
N ALA A 24 -13.88 -5.28 -8.25
CA ALA A 24 -13.77 -4.92 -6.85
C ALA A 24 -12.76 -3.77 -6.65
N ALA A 25 -11.57 -3.87 -7.24
CA ALA A 25 -10.56 -2.81 -7.18
C ALA A 25 -11.09 -1.47 -7.70
N PHE A 26 -11.83 -1.47 -8.81
CA PHE A 26 -12.50 -0.29 -9.36
C PHE A 26 -13.47 0.33 -8.36
N THR A 27 -14.36 -0.48 -7.75
CA THR A 27 -15.35 0.04 -6.79
C THR A 27 -14.70 0.66 -5.55
N TYR A 28 -13.61 0.09 -5.02
CA TYR A 28 -12.89 0.70 -3.91
C TYR A 28 -12.18 1.99 -4.30
N PHE A 29 -11.66 2.06 -5.53
CA PHE A 29 -11.06 3.26 -6.08
C PHE A 29 -12.10 4.38 -6.27
N THR A 30 -13.21 4.10 -6.94
CA THR A 30 -14.27 5.08 -7.19
C THR A 30 -15.00 5.52 -5.93
N ALA A 31 -15.10 4.66 -4.92
CA ALA A 31 -15.64 5.01 -3.61
C ALA A 31 -14.70 5.90 -2.78
N GLY A 32 -13.48 6.22 -3.26
CA GLY A 32 -12.49 6.99 -2.50
C GLY A 32 -11.95 6.26 -1.27
N ALA A 33 -12.23 4.96 -1.13
CA ALA A 33 -11.83 4.17 0.03
C ALA A 33 -10.30 3.98 0.12
N LEU A 34 -9.59 4.22 -0.99
CA LEU A 34 -8.13 4.16 -1.12
C LEU A 34 -7.44 5.50 -0.75
N HIS A 35 -8.13 6.42 -0.08
CA HIS A 35 -7.56 7.63 0.51
C HIS A 35 -7.28 7.42 2.00
N ARG A 36 -6.08 7.79 2.46
CA ARG A 36 -5.67 7.75 3.87
C ARG A 36 -4.83 8.97 4.24
N ASN A 37 -5.23 9.61 5.34
CA ASN A 37 -4.44 10.65 5.98
C ASN A 37 -3.73 10.06 7.20
N ILE A 38 -2.42 10.21 7.26
CA ILE A 38 -1.56 9.71 8.31
C ILE A 38 -0.92 10.91 8.99
N SER A 39 -1.44 11.30 10.15
CA SER A 39 -0.89 12.37 10.99
C SER A 39 0.04 11.83 12.07
N THR A 40 -0.14 10.58 12.49
CA THR A 40 0.66 9.95 13.56
C THR A 40 1.13 8.57 13.16
N LEU A 41 2.44 8.33 13.28
CA LEU A 41 3.02 7.00 13.09
C LEU A 41 2.98 6.20 14.41
N PRO A 42 2.75 4.88 14.36
CA PRO A 42 2.76 4.05 15.56
C PRO A 42 4.16 4.03 16.21
N ARG A 43 4.22 3.84 17.54
CA ARG A 43 5.50 3.79 18.29
C ARG A 43 6.53 2.78 17.79
N ARG A 44 6.10 1.75 17.04
CA ARG A 44 6.99 0.73 16.45
C ARG A 44 7.75 1.25 15.22
N PHE A 45 7.36 2.40 14.70
CA PHE A 45 8.03 3.00 13.56
C PHE A 45 9.26 3.80 14.03
N PRO A 46 10.40 3.70 13.35
CA PRO A 46 11.68 4.20 13.86
C PRO A 46 11.77 5.73 13.93
N PHE A 47 10.80 6.47 13.37
CA PHE A 47 10.78 7.92 13.38
C PHE A 47 9.35 8.47 13.49
N GLN A 48 9.26 9.74 13.89
CA GLN A 48 7.99 10.45 14.02
C GLN A 48 7.72 11.27 12.75
N LEU A 49 6.44 11.55 12.47
CA LEU A 49 6.03 12.49 11.41
C LEU A 49 6.29 13.94 11.88
N ARG A 50 7.56 14.32 11.86
CA ARG A 50 8.04 15.66 12.20
C ARG A 50 9.11 16.10 11.23
N THR A 51 9.20 17.39 10.98
CA THR A 51 10.25 17.97 10.11
C THR A 51 11.65 17.64 10.61
N LYS A 52 11.84 17.61 11.94
CA LYS A 52 13.12 17.21 12.58
C LYS A 52 13.54 15.78 12.23
N SER A 53 12.60 14.84 12.17
CA SER A 53 12.90 13.46 11.73
C SER A 53 13.06 13.35 10.21
N MET A 54 12.47 14.28 9.45
CA MET A 54 12.57 14.34 8.00
C MET A 54 13.85 15.00 7.47
N GLU A 55 14.65 15.63 8.34
CA GLU A 55 15.95 16.22 8.01
C GLU A 55 16.88 15.23 7.28
N VAL A 56 16.80 13.94 7.65
CA VAL A 56 17.58 12.84 7.04
C VAL A 56 17.25 12.60 5.56
N PHE A 57 16.03 12.96 5.13
CA PHE A 57 15.53 12.81 3.77
C PHE A 57 15.54 14.12 2.98
N SER A 58 15.26 15.24 3.67
CA SER A 58 15.21 16.59 3.14
C SER A 58 15.67 17.60 4.20
N PRO A 59 16.95 18.01 4.20
CA PRO A 59 17.47 18.96 5.19
C PRO A 59 16.84 20.36 5.03
N GLN A 60 16.52 20.75 3.79
CA GLN A 60 15.87 22.03 3.46
C GLN A 60 14.52 22.22 4.16
N LEU A 61 13.81 21.12 4.44
CA LEU A 61 12.53 21.16 5.13
C LEU A 61 12.68 21.58 6.60
N GLN A 62 13.72 21.08 7.28
CA GLN A 62 14.01 21.42 8.67
C GLN A 62 14.53 22.86 8.81
N GLU A 63 15.29 23.35 7.82
CA GLU A 63 15.75 24.75 7.79
C GLU A 63 14.58 25.74 7.66
N ARG A 64 13.59 25.42 6.82
CA ARG A 64 12.45 26.30 6.57
C ARG A 64 11.35 26.18 7.62
N TYR A 65 11.14 24.98 8.16
CA TYR A 65 10.09 24.68 9.14
C TYR A 65 10.65 23.83 10.30
N PRO A 66 11.30 24.46 11.30
CA PRO A 66 11.98 23.72 12.37
C PRO A 66 10.98 23.08 13.35
N ASP A 67 11.16 21.78 13.59
CA ASP A 67 10.40 20.94 14.56
C ASP A 67 8.87 21.10 14.49
N GLN A 68 8.34 21.15 13.27
CA GLN A 68 6.90 21.22 13.01
C GLN A 68 6.31 19.81 12.82
N PRO A 69 5.06 19.58 13.24
CA PRO A 69 4.34 18.35 12.95
C PRO A 69 4.05 18.23 11.46
N MET A 70 4.03 17.00 10.96
CA MET A 70 3.74 16.70 9.56
C MET A 70 2.55 15.76 9.42
N GLU A 71 1.81 15.90 8.32
CA GLU A 71 0.75 15.00 7.90
C GLU A 71 1.12 14.41 6.54
N LEU A 72 0.84 13.13 6.34
CA LEU A 72 1.05 12.44 5.07
C LEU A 72 -0.29 12.02 4.50
N HIS A 73 -0.66 12.53 3.34
CA HIS A 73 -1.86 12.15 2.62
C HIS A 73 -1.48 11.16 1.53
N VAL A 74 -2.06 9.97 1.59
CA VAL A 74 -1.82 8.90 0.62
C VAL A 74 -3.12 8.61 -0.10
N TRP A 75 -3.11 8.63 -1.42
CA TRP A 75 -4.26 8.28 -2.24
C TRP A 75 -3.86 7.42 -3.43
N ALA A 76 -4.82 6.67 -3.97
CA ALA A 76 -4.62 5.98 -5.23
C ALA A 76 -4.72 6.98 -6.38
N ARG A 77 -3.72 7.01 -7.27
CA ARG A 77 -3.74 7.81 -8.50
C ARG A 77 -4.61 7.18 -9.57
N GLN A 78 -4.56 5.86 -9.63
CA GLN A 78 -5.24 5.05 -10.63
C GLN A 78 -5.83 3.80 -9.99
N GLN A 79 -6.76 3.19 -10.70
CA GLN A 79 -7.33 1.91 -10.32
C GLN A 79 -6.21 0.86 -10.16
N PRO A 80 -6.18 0.10 -9.05
CA PRO A 80 -5.30 -1.04 -8.92
C PRO A 80 -5.61 -2.08 -10.01
N LEU A 81 -4.58 -2.55 -10.69
CA LEU A 81 -4.69 -3.61 -11.70
C LEU A 81 -4.31 -4.94 -11.05
N LEU A 82 -5.21 -5.91 -11.07
CA LEU A 82 -5.01 -7.26 -10.57
C LEU A 82 -4.99 -8.21 -11.76
N SER A 83 -4.04 -9.16 -11.79
CA SER A 83 -3.94 -10.18 -12.83
C SER A 83 -3.79 -11.58 -12.21
N CYS A 84 -4.61 -12.52 -12.66
CA CYS A 84 -4.59 -13.88 -12.13
C CYS A 84 -3.56 -14.73 -12.90
N HIS A 85 -2.50 -15.18 -12.24
CA HIS A 85 -1.57 -16.16 -12.79
C HIS A 85 -1.79 -17.53 -12.12
N PRO A 86 -1.39 -18.64 -12.77
CA PRO A 86 -1.52 -19.99 -12.19
C PRO A 86 -0.83 -20.13 -10.84
N ASP A 87 0.27 -19.41 -10.63
CA ASP A 87 1.09 -19.50 -9.42
C ASP A 87 0.65 -18.54 -8.30
N ALA A 88 0.06 -17.39 -8.66
CA ALA A 88 -0.36 -16.35 -7.73
C ALA A 88 -1.25 -15.28 -8.41
N LEU A 89 -1.99 -14.52 -7.59
CA LEU A 89 -2.57 -13.25 -8.01
C LEU A 89 -1.47 -12.20 -8.02
N HIS A 90 -1.30 -11.46 -9.11
CA HIS A 90 -0.41 -10.30 -9.17
C HIS A 90 -1.25 -9.04 -9.11
N GLY A 91 -0.70 -7.98 -8.51
CA GLY A 91 -1.38 -6.70 -8.40
C GLY A 91 -0.38 -5.56 -8.55
N THR A 92 -0.78 -4.53 -9.30
CA THR A 92 -0.03 -3.28 -9.43
C THR A 92 -0.90 -2.15 -8.87
N LEU A 93 -0.31 -1.41 -7.93
CA LEU A 93 -0.92 -0.33 -7.20
C LEU A 93 -0.20 0.97 -7.56
N PHE A 94 -0.95 1.96 -8.03
CA PHE A 94 -0.46 3.29 -8.36
C PHE A 94 -0.98 4.27 -7.31
N SER A 95 -0.12 4.70 -6.38
CA SER A 95 -0.47 5.66 -5.35
C SER A 95 0.37 6.92 -5.42
N SER A 96 -0.12 7.98 -4.80
CA SER A 96 0.64 9.19 -4.47
C SER A 96 0.60 9.39 -2.98
N ALA A 97 1.68 9.94 -2.46
CA ALA A 97 1.84 10.32 -1.08
C ALA A 97 2.36 11.76 -1.04
N GLU A 98 1.55 12.68 -0.51
CA GLU A 98 1.93 14.07 -0.33
C GLU A 98 2.13 14.36 1.15
N ALA A 99 3.26 14.96 1.47
CA ALA A 99 3.58 15.38 2.82
C ALA A 99 3.23 16.84 3.01
N PHE A 100 2.56 17.16 4.11
CA PHE A 100 2.19 18.50 4.53
C PHE A 100 2.88 18.84 5.85
N VAL A 101 3.43 20.04 5.95
CA VAL A 101 3.84 20.63 7.23
C VAL A 101 2.64 21.36 7.82
N VAL A 102 2.29 21.03 9.06
CA VAL A 102 1.23 21.72 9.80
C VAL A 102 1.87 22.84 10.59
N LEU A 103 1.58 24.08 10.20
CA LEU A 103 2.04 25.27 10.88
C LEU A 103 1.23 25.49 12.18
N PRO A 104 1.77 26.29 13.14
CA PRO A 104 1.06 26.64 14.37
C PRO A 104 -0.30 27.31 14.14
N ASN A 105 -0.47 27.94 12.96
CA ASN A 105 -1.69 28.61 12.53
C ASN A 105 -2.75 27.63 11.97
N ALA A 106 -2.56 26.32 12.15
CA ALA A 106 -3.36 25.24 11.56
C ALA A 106 -3.36 25.20 10.01
N THR A 107 -2.50 25.98 9.37
CA THR A 107 -2.30 25.96 7.92
C THR A 107 -1.44 24.77 7.52
N ARG A 108 -1.85 24.06 6.47
CA ARG A 108 -1.09 22.94 5.88
C ARG A 108 -0.31 23.45 4.68
N VAL A 109 1.00 23.27 4.70
CA VAL A 109 1.87 23.64 3.58
C VAL A 109 2.40 22.37 2.91
N PRO A 110 2.18 22.18 1.60
CA PRO A 110 2.73 21.03 0.90
C PRO A 110 4.27 21.10 0.93
N ALA A 111 4.89 20.00 1.36
CA ALA A 111 6.34 19.87 1.48
C ALA A 111 6.93 19.16 0.27
N PHE A 112 6.38 17.99 -0.07
CA PHE A 112 6.79 17.21 -1.23
C PHE A 112 5.69 16.23 -1.64
N LEU A 113 5.67 15.91 -2.93
CA LEU A 113 4.80 14.91 -3.54
C LEU A 113 5.63 13.72 -4.01
N LEU A 114 5.18 12.52 -3.64
CA LEU A 114 5.82 11.27 -4.00
C LEU A 114 4.84 10.35 -4.70
N ASN A 115 5.17 9.97 -5.92
CA ASN A 115 4.45 8.94 -6.65
C ASN A 115 5.04 7.57 -6.29
N ILE A 116 4.20 6.60 -5.94
CA ILE A 116 4.62 5.27 -5.52
C ILE A 116 3.93 4.24 -6.40
N ASP A 117 4.74 3.44 -7.09
CA ASP A 117 4.26 2.30 -7.87
C ASP A 117 4.68 1.02 -7.17
N ALA A 118 3.70 0.26 -6.70
CA ALA A 118 3.93 -0.94 -5.90
C ALA A 118 3.38 -2.17 -6.61
N ASN A 119 4.22 -3.21 -6.72
CA ASN A 119 3.85 -4.52 -7.23
C ASN A 119 3.67 -5.46 -6.04
N VAL A 120 2.51 -6.08 -5.94
CA VAL A 120 2.13 -7.04 -4.91
C VAL A 120 1.77 -8.38 -5.54
N THR A 121 1.95 -9.44 -4.78
CA THR A 121 1.46 -10.77 -5.12
C THR A 121 0.62 -11.31 -3.98
N GLY A 122 -0.49 -11.94 -4.31
CA GLY A 122 -1.44 -12.52 -3.40
C GLY A 122 -1.56 -14.02 -3.65
N GLN A 123 -1.42 -14.85 -2.62
CA GLN A 123 -1.79 -16.26 -2.71
C GLN A 123 -3.08 -16.49 -1.92
N PRO A 124 -4.20 -16.83 -2.60
CA PRO A 124 -5.44 -17.15 -1.92
C PRO A 124 -5.28 -18.45 -1.14
N THR A 125 -5.82 -18.49 0.08
CA THR A 125 -5.79 -19.68 0.94
C THR A 125 -7.19 -19.95 1.47
N ILE A 126 -7.68 -21.18 1.33
CA ILE A 126 -8.97 -21.58 1.89
C ILE A 126 -8.68 -22.37 3.17
N THR A 127 -9.23 -21.91 4.30
CA THR A 127 -9.08 -22.62 5.57
C THR A 127 -10.42 -22.64 6.29
N ARG A 128 -11.04 -23.82 6.44
CA ARG A 128 -12.33 -24.03 7.13
C ARG A 128 -13.49 -23.17 6.55
N ASN A 129 -13.80 -23.33 5.25
CA ASN A 129 -14.88 -22.61 4.51
C ASN A 129 -14.75 -21.09 4.47
N ARG A 130 -13.51 -20.63 4.40
CA ARG A 130 -13.16 -19.27 4.74
C ARG A 130 -12.05 -18.87 3.77
N LEU A 131 -12.37 -17.96 2.85
CA LEU A 131 -11.47 -17.56 1.76
C LEU A 131 -10.56 -16.43 2.23
N GLY A 132 -9.34 -16.82 2.61
CA GLY A 132 -8.26 -15.92 2.98
C GLY A 132 -7.30 -15.64 1.84
N GLY A 133 -6.28 -14.82 2.11
CA GLY A 133 -5.15 -14.66 1.20
C GLY A 133 -3.94 -14.10 1.92
N THR A 134 -2.75 -14.46 1.44
CA THR A 134 -1.49 -13.86 1.87
C THR A 134 -1.02 -12.88 0.81
N VAL A 135 -0.87 -11.62 1.19
CA VAL A 135 -0.33 -10.56 0.33
C VAL A 135 1.16 -10.40 0.62
N ARG A 136 1.96 -10.28 -0.44
CA ARG A 136 3.40 -10.04 -0.41
C ARG A 136 3.71 -8.83 -1.30
N LEU A 137 4.60 -7.96 -0.85
CA LEU A 137 5.12 -6.86 -1.67
C LEU A 137 6.34 -7.38 -2.46
N THR A 138 6.26 -7.33 -3.79
CA THR A 138 7.34 -7.81 -4.68
C THR A 138 8.21 -6.65 -5.16
N GLY A 139 7.63 -5.48 -5.39
CA GLY A 139 8.35 -4.30 -5.85
C GLY A 139 7.74 -3.02 -5.31
N LEU A 140 8.58 -2.01 -5.07
CA LEU A 140 8.16 -0.66 -4.73
C LEU A 140 9.11 0.32 -5.38
N VAL A 141 8.59 1.17 -6.26
CA VAL A 141 9.33 2.19 -7.00
C VAL A 141 8.81 3.55 -6.54
N PRO A 142 9.57 4.28 -5.70
CA PRO A 142 9.25 5.65 -5.33
C PRO A 142 9.78 6.61 -6.39
N ASN A 143 8.87 7.37 -6.99
CA ASN A 143 9.14 8.40 -7.99
C ASN A 143 8.78 9.77 -7.39
N PRO A 144 9.75 10.55 -6.88
CA PRO A 144 9.44 11.91 -6.41
C PRO A 144 9.00 12.77 -7.59
N GLU A 145 7.88 13.47 -7.42
CA GLU A 145 7.50 14.50 -8.37
C GLU A 145 8.34 15.73 -8.03
N LEU A 146 9.28 16.07 -8.92
CA LEU A 146 10.16 17.23 -8.74
C LEU A 146 9.32 18.49 -8.84
N ASP A 147 8.77 18.95 -7.72
CA ASP A 147 8.26 20.30 -7.62
C ASP A 147 8.95 21.06 -6.48
N GLY A 148 9.80 22.00 -6.89
CA GLY A 148 10.20 23.19 -6.15
C GLY A 148 11.20 23.10 -5.01
N LEU A 149 11.17 22.11 -4.10
CA LEU A 149 11.73 22.35 -2.75
C LEU A 149 12.53 21.24 -2.05
N SER A 150 12.85 20.11 -2.69
CA SER A 150 13.76 19.16 -2.02
C SER A 150 14.43 18.14 -2.93
N VAL A 151 15.76 18.05 -2.80
CA VAL A 151 16.52 16.88 -3.25
C VAL A 151 16.24 15.75 -2.27
N LEU A 152 15.18 14.98 -2.54
CA LEU A 152 14.73 13.92 -1.65
C LEU A 152 15.61 12.68 -1.81
N GLN A 153 16.10 12.11 -0.70
CA GLN A 153 16.87 10.85 -0.76
C GLN A 153 15.97 9.63 -1.01
N VAL A 154 15.66 9.38 -2.28
CA VAL A 154 14.77 8.31 -2.75
C VAL A 154 15.13 6.94 -2.18
N LYS A 155 16.43 6.58 -2.15
CA LYS A 155 16.90 5.28 -1.59
C LYS A 155 16.58 5.09 -0.11
N ARG A 156 16.69 6.16 0.69
CA ARG A 156 16.37 6.10 2.13
C ARG A 156 14.86 5.99 2.33
N LEU A 157 14.10 6.76 1.55
CA LEU A 157 12.65 6.75 1.58
C LEU A 157 12.07 5.39 1.17
N GLU A 158 12.64 4.77 0.14
CA GLU A 158 12.25 3.43 -0.31
C GLU A 158 12.37 2.40 0.83
N THR A 159 13.50 2.40 1.54
CA THR A 159 13.75 1.49 2.68
C THR A 159 12.68 1.65 3.75
N VAL A 160 12.35 2.89 4.07
CA VAL A 160 11.35 3.26 5.08
C VAL A 160 9.93 2.90 4.65
N LEU A 161 9.58 3.16 3.39
CA LEU A 161 8.29 2.79 2.81
C LEU A 161 8.11 1.28 2.80
N LYS A 162 9.13 0.54 2.35
CA LYS A 162 9.14 -0.93 2.40
C LYS A 162 8.97 -1.43 3.83
N PHE A 163 9.67 -0.83 4.79
CA PHE A 163 9.54 -1.19 6.20
C PHE A 163 8.12 -0.91 6.74
N GLY A 164 7.55 0.26 6.44
CA GLY A 164 6.18 0.61 6.86
C GLY A 164 5.11 -0.27 6.23
N LEU A 165 5.23 -0.56 4.93
CA LEU A 165 4.35 -1.49 4.24
C LEU A 165 4.47 -2.90 4.80
N TRP A 166 5.68 -3.37 5.07
CA TRP A 166 5.87 -4.69 5.68
C TRP A 166 5.31 -4.76 7.11
N LEU A 167 5.49 -3.72 7.92
CA LEU A 167 5.11 -3.70 9.34
C LEU A 167 3.61 -3.45 9.55
N PHE A 168 2.97 -2.67 8.67
CA PHE A 168 1.56 -2.24 8.84
C PHE A 168 0.70 -2.53 7.61
N GLY A 169 1.22 -2.29 6.41
CA GLY A 169 0.46 -2.48 5.16
C GLY A 169 0.08 -3.94 4.90
N VAL A 170 1.05 -4.85 4.91
CA VAL A 170 0.87 -6.29 4.66
C VAL A 170 0.00 -6.94 5.75
N PRO A 171 0.21 -6.70 7.05
CA PRO A 171 -0.68 -7.24 8.09
C PRO A 171 -2.12 -6.72 7.98
N GLN A 172 -2.29 -5.43 7.66
CA GLN A 172 -3.63 -4.85 7.50
C GLN A 172 -4.32 -5.35 6.24
N ALA A 173 -3.59 -5.50 5.14
CA ALA A 173 -4.08 -6.14 3.92
C ALA A 173 -4.48 -7.59 4.20
N ASN A 174 -3.63 -8.38 4.86
CA ASN A 174 -3.94 -9.76 5.25
C ASN A 174 -5.14 -9.84 6.21
N SER A 175 -5.32 -8.86 7.10
CA SER A 175 -6.50 -8.77 7.98
C SER A 175 -7.78 -8.34 7.24
N LYS A 176 -7.68 -7.64 6.11
CA LYS A 176 -8.84 -7.32 5.25
C LYS A 176 -9.15 -8.43 4.26
N CYS A 177 -8.12 -9.17 3.84
CA CYS A 177 -8.18 -10.45 3.16
C CYS A 177 -8.40 -11.62 4.12
N CYS A 178 -8.71 -11.38 5.41
CA CYS A 178 -9.05 -12.44 6.34
C CYS A 178 -10.35 -13.11 5.89
N PRO A 179 -10.50 -14.39 6.22
CA PRO A 179 -11.44 -15.22 5.55
C PRO A 179 -12.90 -14.81 5.75
N ARG A 180 -13.58 -14.54 4.63
CA ARG A 180 -15.04 -14.35 4.58
C ARG A 180 -15.73 -15.71 4.35
N PRO A 181 -16.94 -15.92 4.90
CA PRO A 181 -17.73 -17.10 4.60
C PRO A 181 -17.98 -17.15 3.09
N VAL A 182 -17.65 -18.30 2.49
CA VAL A 182 -17.95 -18.59 1.09
C VAL A 182 -19.42 -19.06 1.04
N PRO A 183 -20.25 -18.55 0.10
CA PRO A 183 -21.62 -19.02 -0.07
C PRO A 183 -21.68 -20.49 -0.50
#